data_AF-A0A925W209-F1
#
_entry.id   AF-A0A925W209-F1
#
_cell.length_a   1.000
_cell.length_b   1.000
_cell.length_c   1.000
_cell.angle_alpha   90.00
_cell.angle_beta   90.00
_cell.angle_gamma   90.00
#
_symmetry.space_group_name_H-M   'P 1'
#
loop_
_entity.id
_entity.type
_entity.pdbx_description
1 polymer ?
#
loop_
_entity_poly.entity_id
_entity_poly.type
_entity_poly.pdbx_seq_one_letter_code
_entity_poly.pdbx_strand_id
1 'polypeptide(L)'
;MNNPLPRGQRARADFPRFGLTQFARRFPSDVLSCTIDVTGNVATPLHLTNALDGLPRVEQTSDFHCVTTWSYRALRWEGVRFADFYEHIILPRAIPNALATLVTLRGQDGARTGMLLDDLLATDVLLADCLNGEPLSIDHGAPLRLVAPAHYGYKSVKYLSRIEFLQPSEPYRVSGWRFMDHPRARVALEARGRVAPGWLLRYLYRPLIGGTVARFAGARADG
;
A
#
# COMPACT_ATOMS: atom_id res chain seq x y z
N MET A 1 -21.31 -3.51 -13.47
CA MET A 1 -22.35 -3.43 -12.42
C MET A 1 -21.90 -2.41 -11.39
N ASN A 2 -22.72 -1.41 -11.07
CA ASN A 2 -22.34 -0.31 -10.18
C ASN A 2 -22.49 -0.75 -8.72
N ASN A 3 -21.52 -1.51 -8.19
CA ASN A 3 -21.55 -1.98 -6.79
C ASN A 3 -21.65 -0.76 -5.85
N PRO A 4 -22.49 -0.75 -4.81
CA PRO A 4 -22.50 0.35 -3.85
C PRO A 4 -21.12 0.55 -3.21
N LEU A 5 -20.80 1.81 -2.89
CA LEU A 5 -19.59 2.10 -2.14
C LEU A 5 -19.66 1.45 -0.75
N PRO A 6 -18.51 1.04 -0.19
CA PRO A 6 -18.45 0.56 1.18
C PRO A 6 -19.00 1.55 2.18
N ARG A 7 -19.48 1.05 3.32
CA ARG A 7 -20.09 1.88 4.36
C ARG A 7 -19.17 3.03 4.78
N GLY A 8 -19.75 4.22 4.82
CA GLY A 8 -19.04 5.44 5.23
C GLY A 8 -18.06 5.99 4.19
N GLN A 9 -18.05 5.48 2.95
CA GLN A 9 -17.27 6.04 1.85
C GLN A 9 -18.06 7.03 1.00
N ARG A 10 -17.35 7.97 0.39
CA ARG A 10 -17.90 8.94 -0.57
C ARG A 10 -17.02 8.96 -1.82
N ALA A 11 -17.64 8.85 -3.00
CA ALA A 11 -16.92 8.99 -4.26
C ALA A 11 -16.32 10.39 -4.37
N ARG A 12 -15.09 10.46 -4.89
CA ARG A 12 -14.46 11.66 -5.40
C ARG A 12 -14.31 11.55 -6.91
N ALA A 13 -14.34 12.70 -7.58
CA ALA A 13 -14.08 12.80 -9.00
C ALA A 13 -12.57 12.81 -9.33
N ASP A 14 -11.72 13.09 -8.33
CA ASP A 14 -10.27 13.17 -8.42
C ASP A 14 -9.58 12.09 -7.56
N PHE A 15 -8.40 11.65 -8.00
CA PHE A 15 -7.54 10.73 -7.26
C PHE A 15 -6.28 11.47 -6.79
N PRO A 16 -6.30 12.24 -5.68
CA PRO A 16 -5.17 13.06 -5.28
C PRO A 16 -4.07 12.24 -4.60
N ARG A 17 -2.83 12.77 -4.61
CA ARG A 17 -1.78 12.32 -3.68
C ARG A 17 -2.28 12.55 -2.25
N PHE A 18 -2.33 11.48 -1.46
CA PHE A 18 -2.86 11.53 -0.10
C PHE A 18 -2.05 10.64 0.85
N GLY A 19 -2.04 10.98 2.14
CA GLY A 19 -1.33 10.23 3.17
C GLY A 19 -1.25 11.02 4.49
N LEU A 20 -0.40 10.57 5.41
CA LEU A 20 -0.07 11.37 6.59
C LEU A 20 0.74 12.61 6.16
N THR A 21 0.38 13.77 6.67
CA THR A 21 0.92 15.08 6.24
C THR A 21 2.42 15.25 6.46
N GLN A 22 3.03 14.45 7.33
CA GLN A 22 4.48 14.39 7.53
C GLN A 22 5.24 13.85 6.30
N PHE A 23 4.58 13.11 5.42
CA PHE A 23 5.15 12.60 4.17
C PHE A 23 4.90 13.52 2.97
N ALA A 24 4.20 14.65 3.15
CA ALA A 24 3.82 15.54 2.05
C ALA A 24 5.04 16.07 1.26
N ARG A 25 6.15 16.39 1.94
CA ARG A 25 7.39 16.88 1.31
C ARG A 25 8.46 15.79 1.16
N ARG A 26 8.09 14.51 1.26
CA ARG A 26 9.01 13.39 1.06
C ARG A 26 8.71 12.73 -0.28
N PHE A 27 9.74 12.52 -1.07
CA PHE A 27 9.66 11.98 -2.43
C PHE A 27 10.66 10.83 -2.57
N PRO A 28 10.41 9.88 -3.49
CA PRO A 28 11.37 8.84 -3.82
C PRO A 28 12.67 9.46 -4.35
N SER A 29 13.80 8.83 -4.02
CA SER A 29 15.11 9.22 -4.57
C SER A 29 15.34 8.65 -5.97
N ASP A 30 14.64 7.56 -6.32
CA ASP A 30 14.71 6.92 -7.62
C ASP A 30 13.31 6.52 -8.10
N VAL A 31 12.97 6.94 -9.31
CA VAL A 31 11.68 6.71 -9.98
C VAL A 31 11.83 5.96 -11.30
N LEU A 32 13.07 5.63 -11.68
CA LEU A 32 13.39 4.95 -12.93
C LEU A 32 13.70 3.47 -12.68
N SER A 33 14.37 3.14 -11.58
CA SER A 33 14.69 1.75 -11.26
C SER A 33 13.67 1.14 -10.30
N CYS A 34 13.16 -0.04 -10.64
CA CYS A 34 12.32 -0.83 -9.76
C CYS A 34 13.18 -1.69 -8.83
N THR A 35 13.66 -1.09 -7.73
CA THR A 35 14.52 -1.78 -6.76
C THR A 35 13.76 -2.20 -5.49
N ILE A 36 13.89 -3.47 -5.07
CA ILE A 36 13.26 -4.02 -3.87
C ILE A 36 14.28 -4.80 -3.02
N ASP A 37 14.38 -4.45 -1.75
CA ASP A 37 15.05 -5.26 -0.72
C ASP A 37 14.05 -6.27 -0.12
N VAL A 38 14.44 -7.55 -0.04
CA VAL A 38 13.72 -8.58 0.73
C VAL A 38 14.57 -8.98 1.94
N THR A 39 14.09 -8.69 3.15
CA THR A 39 14.89 -8.81 4.39
C THR A 39 14.10 -9.39 5.55
N GLY A 40 14.72 -9.45 6.73
CA GLY A 40 14.10 -9.89 7.97
C GLY A 40 14.32 -11.38 8.20
N ASN A 41 13.26 -12.10 8.59
CA ASN A 41 13.27 -13.53 8.90
C ASN A 41 13.25 -14.39 7.62
N VAL A 42 14.30 -14.25 6.82
CA VAL A 42 14.56 -14.95 5.56
C VAL A 42 15.92 -15.62 5.62
N ALA A 43 16.11 -16.76 4.96
CA ALA A 43 17.41 -17.44 4.95
C ALA A 43 18.46 -16.66 4.14
N THR A 44 18.05 -15.99 3.06
CA THR A 44 18.95 -15.22 2.20
C THR A 44 18.32 -13.87 1.85
N PRO A 45 18.79 -12.75 2.44
CA PRO A 45 18.33 -11.43 2.05
C PRO A 45 18.57 -11.17 0.55
N LEU A 46 17.62 -10.52 -0.12
CA LEU A 46 17.73 -10.20 -1.54
C LEU A 46 17.78 -8.69 -1.75
N HIS A 47 18.57 -8.29 -2.73
CA HIS A 47 18.54 -6.96 -3.33
C HIS A 47 18.21 -7.14 -4.82
N LEU A 48 17.02 -6.72 -5.23
CA LEU A 48 16.50 -6.97 -6.57
C LEU A 48 16.45 -5.64 -7.32
N THR A 49 17.21 -5.54 -8.40
CA THR A 49 17.02 -4.49 -9.42
C THR A 49 16.06 -5.01 -10.50
N ASN A 50 15.28 -4.12 -11.09
CA ASN A 50 14.19 -4.45 -12.02
C ASN A 50 13.30 -5.59 -11.52
N ALA A 51 12.81 -5.45 -10.29
CA ALA A 51 12.24 -6.56 -9.52
C ALA A 51 11.06 -7.30 -10.19
N LEU A 52 10.41 -6.71 -11.20
CA LEU A 52 9.27 -7.32 -11.89
C LEU A 52 9.63 -8.01 -13.22
N ASP A 53 10.88 -7.92 -13.68
CA ASP A 53 11.28 -8.44 -15.00
C ASP A 53 11.07 -9.96 -15.10
N GLY A 54 10.45 -10.39 -16.20
CA GLY A 54 10.20 -11.80 -16.50
C GLY A 54 9.05 -12.45 -15.72
N LEU A 55 8.31 -11.69 -14.90
CA LEU A 55 7.15 -12.20 -14.16
C LEU A 55 5.83 -12.01 -14.92
N PRO A 56 4.81 -12.85 -14.66
CA PRO A 56 3.48 -12.69 -15.26
C PRO A 56 2.86 -11.33 -14.96
N ARG A 57 2.49 -10.62 -16.02
CA ARG A 57 1.80 -9.33 -15.96
C ARG A 57 0.30 -9.52 -15.87
N VAL A 58 -0.37 -8.70 -15.09
CA VAL A 58 -1.83 -8.65 -15.00
C VAL A 58 -2.35 -7.22 -15.03
N GLU A 59 -3.51 -7.04 -15.65
CA GLU A 59 -4.31 -5.82 -15.52
C GLU A 59 -5.47 -6.08 -14.56
N GLN A 60 -5.72 -5.15 -13.64
CA GLN A 60 -6.81 -5.21 -12.68
C GLN A 60 -7.51 -3.87 -12.58
N THR A 61 -8.84 -3.87 -12.72
CA THR A 61 -9.66 -2.71 -12.37
C THR A 61 -10.17 -2.85 -10.95
N SER A 62 -9.84 -1.89 -10.07
CA SER A 62 -10.30 -1.91 -8.68
C SER A 62 -10.57 -0.53 -8.11
N ASP A 63 -11.52 -0.44 -7.18
CA ASP A 63 -11.78 0.78 -6.42
C ASP A 63 -10.70 1.00 -5.35
N PHE A 64 -10.40 2.27 -5.05
CA PHE A 64 -9.54 2.69 -3.94
C PHE A 64 -10.38 3.30 -2.83
N HIS A 65 -10.16 2.86 -1.59
CA HIS A 65 -10.89 3.33 -0.42
C HIS A 65 -9.94 3.92 0.61
N CYS A 66 -10.06 5.21 0.90
CA CYS A 66 -9.28 5.85 1.94
C CYS A 66 -9.91 5.63 3.32
N VAL A 67 -9.05 5.44 4.34
CA VAL A 67 -9.49 5.36 5.74
C VAL A 67 -10.16 6.66 6.20
N THR A 68 -9.88 7.79 5.55
CA THR A 68 -10.48 9.10 5.82
C THR A 68 -11.78 9.35 5.06
N THR A 69 -12.48 8.31 4.59
CA THR A 69 -13.90 8.33 4.15
C THR A 69 -14.17 8.76 2.70
N TRP A 70 -13.13 8.85 1.87
CA TRP A 70 -13.28 9.06 0.43
C TRP A 70 -12.84 7.84 -0.37
N SER A 71 -13.40 7.69 -1.57
CA SER A 71 -13.09 6.61 -2.50
C SER A 71 -12.96 7.13 -3.93
N TYR A 72 -12.15 6.46 -4.73
CA TYR A 72 -12.06 6.65 -6.17
C TYR A 72 -12.30 5.31 -6.85
N ARG A 73 -13.01 5.30 -7.97
CA ARG A 73 -13.53 4.07 -8.57
C ARG A 73 -12.82 3.73 -9.86
N ALA A 74 -12.83 2.44 -10.20
CA ALA A 74 -12.39 1.92 -11.48
C ALA A 74 -10.96 2.36 -11.89
N LEU A 75 -10.01 2.32 -10.95
CA LEU A 75 -8.60 2.51 -11.27
C LEU A 75 -8.10 1.25 -11.97
N ARG A 76 -7.50 1.41 -13.16
CA ARG A 76 -6.93 0.31 -13.93
C ARG A 76 -5.45 0.19 -13.62
N TRP A 77 -5.09 -0.74 -12.76
CA TRP A 77 -3.72 -1.04 -12.38
C TRP A 77 -3.13 -2.09 -13.31
N GLU A 78 -1.85 -1.97 -13.62
CA GLU A 78 -1.07 -3.04 -14.24
C GLU A 78 0.15 -3.33 -13.37
N GLY A 79 0.54 -4.60 -13.30
CA GLY A 79 1.58 -5.04 -12.38
C GLY A 79 1.82 -6.54 -12.41
N VAL A 80 2.46 -7.02 -11.35
CA VAL A 80 2.63 -8.44 -11.03
C VAL A 80 1.83 -8.74 -9.76
N ARG A 81 1.12 -9.88 -9.70
CA ARG A 81 0.46 -10.28 -8.44
C ARG A 81 1.51 -10.52 -7.37
N PHE A 82 1.24 -10.07 -6.14
CA PHE A 82 2.18 -10.31 -5.05
C PHE A 82 2.39 -11.80 -4.81
N ALA A 83 1.35 -12.63 -5.00
CA ALA A 83 1.45 -14.09 -4.96
C ALA A 83 2.46 -14.63 -5.99
N ASP A 84 2.39 -14.18 -7.26
CA ASP A 84 3.32 -14.60 -8.30
C ASP A 84 4.76 -14.16 -7.96
N PHE A 85 4.95 -12.92 -7.48
CA PHE A 85 6.25 -12.44 -7.02
C PHE A 85 6.78 -13.26 -5.84
N TYR A 86 5.90 -13.62 -4.90
CA TYR A 86 6.26 -14.44 -3.75
C TYR A 86 6.71 -15.84 -4.20
N GLU A 87 5.93 -16.50 -5.05
CA GLU A 87 6.19 -17.87 -5.51
C GLU A 87 7.43 -17.97 -6.42
N HIS A 88 7.61 -17.02 -7.34
CA HIS A 88 8.71 -17.07 -8.32
C HIS A 88 10.01 -16.44 -7.82
N ILE A 89 9.95 -15.50 -6.87
CA ILE A 89 11.13 -14.75 -6.41
C ILE A 89 11.40 -15.01 -4.93
N ILE A 90 10.47 -14.66 -4.04
CA ILE A 90 10.74 -14.66 -2.59
C ILE A 90 10.95 -16.08 -2.07
N LEU A 91 10.04 -17.00 -2.35
CA LEU A 91 10.05 -18.35 -1.83
C LEU A 91 11.31 -19.13 -2.26
N PRO A 92 11.70 -19.18 -3.55
CA PRO A 92 12.87 -19.94 -3.98
C PRO A 92 14.22 -19.27 -3.68
N ARG A 93 14.26 -17.93 -3.56
CA ARG A 93 15.53 -17.19 -3.44
C ARG A 93 15.78 -16.62 -2.05
N ALA A 94 14.74 -16.09 -1.38
CA ALA A 94 14.88 -15.53 -0.04
C ALA A 94 14.62 -16.58 1.06
N ILE A 95 13.69 -17.51 0.79
CA ILE A 95 13.31 -18.62 1.68
C ILE A 95 12.89 -18.06 3.07
N PRO A 96 11.74 -17.37 3.15
CA PRO A 96 11.22 -16.86 4.42
C PRO A 96 10.92 -18.00 5.39
N ASN A 97 11.10 -17.74 6.69
CA ASN A 97 10.71 -18.69 7.73
C ASN A 97 9.19 -18.95 7.64
N ALA A 98 8.77 -20.23 7.66
CA ALA A 98 7.36 -20.60 7.52
C ALA A 98 6.44 -20.04 8.61
N LEU A 99 6.98 -19.67 9.77
CA LEU A 99 6.23 -19.05 10.87
C LEU A 99 6.16 -17.51 10.75
N ALA A 100 6.84 -16.89 9.78
CA ALA A 100 6.81 -15.45 9.57
C ALA A 100 5.53 -15.02 8.84
N THR A 101 4.46 -14.80 9.60
CA THR A 101 3.14 -14.44 9.06
C THR A 101 2.90 -12.94 8.91
N LEU A 102 3.82 -12.09 9.37
CA LEU A 102 3.70 -10.64 9.34
C LEU A 102 4.83 -10.03 8.52
N VAL A 103 4.46 -9.17 7.56
CA VAL A 103 5.38 -8.50 6.64
C VAL A 103 5.27 -7.00 6.81
N THR A 104 6.41 -6.33 6.96
CA THR A 104 6.53 -4.88 6.91
C THR A 104 6.91 -4.45 5.49
N LEU A 105 6.12 -3.55 4.92
CA LEU A 105 6.37 -2.92 3.63
C LEU A 105 6.84 -1.49 3.87
N ARG A 106 7.89 -1.06 3.18
CA ARG A 106 8.43 0.30 3.30
C ARG A 106 8.58 0.96 1.93
N GLY A 107 8.22 2.23 1.88
CA GLY A 107 8.46 3.11 0.75
C GLY A 107 9.77 3.89 0.89
N GLN A 108 10.31 4.38 -0.22
CA GLN A 108 11.48 5.25 -0.25
C GLN A 108 11.31 6.55 0.55
N ASP A 109 10.07 7.05 0.70
CA ASP A 109 9.73 8.24 1.50
C ASP A 109 9.71 7.98 3.02
N GLY A 110 10.04 6.75 3.44
CA GLY A 110 10.02 6.28 4.81
C GLY A 110 8.63 5.90 5.33
N ALA A 111 7.59 5.95 4.49
CA ALA A 111 6.28 5.41 4.86
C ALA A 111 6.40 3.89 5.03
N ARG A 112 5.70 3.33 6.02
CA ARG A 112 5.69 1.88 6.25
C ARG A 112 4.33 1.40 6.74
N THR A 113 4.00 0.15 6.40
CA THR A 113 2.78 -0.52 6.86
C THR A 113 3.02 -2.00 7.06
N GLY A 114 2.27 -2.63 7.96
CA GLY A 114 2.35 -4.07 8.20
C GLY A 114 1.15 -4.78 7.59
N MET A 115 1.35 -5.93 6.98
CA MET A 115 0.26 -6.78 6.48
C MET A 115 0.54 -8.24 6.81
N LEU A 116 -0.52 -9.01 7.06
CA LEU A 116 -0.37 -10.46 7.16
C LEU A 116 0.04 -11.02 5.80
N LEU A 117 0.87 -12.05 5.80
CA LEU A 117 1.31 -12.70 4.57
C LEU A 117 0.10 -13.23 3.78
N ASP A 118 -0.87 -13.87 4.45
CA ASP A 118 -2.11 -14.33 3.81
C ASP A 118 -2.91 -13.20 3.15
N ASP A 119 -2.89 -12.00 3.73
CA ASP A 119 -3.55 -10.84 3.15
C ASP A 119 -2.81 -10.32 1.90
N LEU A 120 -1.47 -10.46 1.87
CA LEU A 120 -0.63 -10.10 0.73
C LEU A 120 -0.71 -11.14 -0.40
N LEU A 121 -0.91 -12.42 -0.07
CA LEU A 121 -1.07 -13.51 -1.03
C LEU A 121 -2.50 -13.58 -1.63
N ALA A 122 -3.39 -12.65 -1.25
CA ALA A 122 -4.70 -12.56 -1.87
C ALA A 122 -4.61 -12.26 -3.38
N THR A 123 -5.56 -12.80 -4.14
CA THR A 123 -5.55 -12.78 -5.61
C THR A 123 -5.62 -11.39 -6.24
N ASP A 124 -6.09 -10.38 -5.49
CA ASP A 124 -6.28 -9.00 -5.93
C ASP A 124 -5.18 -8.04 -5.48
N VAL A 125 -4.11 -8.56 -4.86
CA VAL A 125 -2.96 -7.77 -4.39
C VAL A 125 -1.87 -7.72 -5.46
N LEU A 126 -1.51 -6.51 -5.87
CA LEU A 126 -0.54 -6.25 -6.93
C LEU A 126 0.67 -5.46 -6.43
N LEU A 127 1.82 -5.77 -7.01
CA LEU A 127 2.94 -4.87 -7.18
C LEU A 127 2.73 -4.15 -8.52
N ALA A 128 2.21 -2.93 -8.46
CA ALA A 128 1.82 -2.15 -9.63
C ALA A 128 2.85 -1.09 -10.00
N ASP A 129 3.11 -0.96 -11.29
CA ASP A 129 4.04 0.00 -11.93
C ASP A 129 3.35 0.86 -13.01
N CYS A 130 2.11 0.51 -13.40
CA CYS A 130 1.26 1.35 -14.26
C CYS A 130 -0.10 1.65 -13.62
N LEU A 131 -0.66 2.80 -13.99
CA LEU A 131 -2.01 3.23 -13.66
C LEU A 131 -2.67 3.85 -14.90
N ASN A 132 -3.85 3.36 -15.26
CA ASN A 132 -4.66 3.82 -16.39
C ASN A 132 -3.93 3.76 -17.74
N GLY A 133 -3.04 2.78 -17.92
CA GLY A 133 -2.26 2.58 -19.15
C GLY A 133 -0.98 3.41 -19.24
N GLU A 134 -0.67 4.21 -18.22
CA GLU A 134 0.55 5.01 -18.13
C GLU A 134 1.43 4.50 -16.98
N PRO A 135 2.77 4.65 -17.06
CA PRO A 135 3.64 4.45 -15.90
C PRO A 135 3.18 5.27 -14.70
N LEU A 136 3.39 4.76 -13.49
CA LEU A 136 3.01 5.48 -12.28
C LEU A 136 3.67 6.87 -12.24
N SER A 137 2.87 7.88 -11.89
CA SER A 137 3.43 9.18 -11.51
C SER A 137 4.05 9.11 -10.12
N ILE A 138 4.91 10.09 -9.81
CA ILE A 138 5.43 10.28 -8.45
C ILE A 138 4.28 10.43 -7.46
N ASP A 139 3.17 11.06 -7.83
CA ASP A 139 2.03 11.24 -6.92
C ASP A 139 1.34 9.93 -6.55
N HIS A 140 1.38 8.96 -7.47
CA HIS A 140 0.74 7.66 -7.33
C HIS A 140 1.69 6.53 -6.91
N GLY A 141 2.98 6.78 -6.85
CA GLY A 141 3.94 5.91 -6.16
C GLY A 141 5.02 5.32 -7.04
N ALA A 142 5.39 5.94 -8.17
CA ALA A 142 6.47 5.46 -9.04
C ALA A 142 7.78 5.19 -8.28
N PRO A 143 8.57 4.18 -8.66
CA PRO A 143 8.35 3.30 -9.82
C PRO A 143 7.39 2.16 -9.51
N LEU A 144 7.17 1.86 -8.23
CA LEU A 144 6.40 0.71 -7.79
C LEU A 144 5.57 1.01 -6.55
N ARG A 145 4.33 0.50 -6.52
CA ARG A 145 3.49 0.52 -5.33
C ARG A 145 2.86 -0.84 -5.05
N LEU A 146 2.47 -1.06 -3.79
CA LEU A 146 1.47 -2.08 -3.49
C LEU A 146 0.07 -1.55 -3.81
N VAL A 147 -0.79 -2.40 -4.34
CA VAL A 147 -2.25 -2.21 -4.47
C VAL A 147 -2.94 -3.37 -3.75
N ALA A 148 -3.87 -3.06 -2.84
CA ALA A 148 -4.58 -4.06 -2.03
C ALA A 148 -6.05 -3.64 -1.82
N PRO A 149 -6.94 -3.88 -2.80
CA PRO A 149 -8.28 -3.28 -2.86
C PRO A 149 -9.19 -3.58 -1.68
N ALA A 150 -9.07 -4.78 -1.10
CA ALA A 150 -9.84 -5.16 0.09
C ALA A 150 -9.43 -4.41 1.37
N HIS A 151 -8.36 -3.61 1.32
CA HIS A 151 -7.75 -2.90 2.44
C HIS A 151 -7.84 -1.38 2.26
N TYR A 152 -7.87 -0.62 3.36
CA TYR A 152 -7.79 0.84 3.26
C TYR A 152 -6.46 1.28 2.66
N GLY A 153 -6.50 2.35 1.86
CA GLY A 153 -5.40 2.78 1.00
C GLY A 153 -4.06 3.07 1.67
N TYR A 154 -4.00 3.23 3.00
CA TYR A 154 -2.73 3.33 3.72
C TYR A 154 -1.93 2.00 3.75
N LYS A 155 -2.58 0.88 3.44
CA LYS A 155 -1.92 -0.42 3.20
C LYS A 155 -1.25 -0.50 1.84
N SER A 156 -1.75 0.25 0.86
CA SER A 156 -1.21 0.31 -0.51
C SER A 156 0.00 1.27 -0.58
N VAL A 157 1.13 0.84 -0.01
CA VAL A 157 2.38 1.61 0.10
C VAL A 157 2.86 2.09 -1.26
N LYS A 158 3.23 3.38 -1.33
CA LYS A 158 3.83 4.02 -2.51
C LYS A 158 5.35 3.93 -2.43
N TYR A 159 6.03 4.02 -3.58
CA TYR A 159 7.48 4.02 -3.65
C TYR A 159 8.11 2.77 -3.02
N LEU A 160 7.45 1.61 -3.15
CA LEU A 160 7.80 0.40 -2.42
C LEU A 160 9.25 0.02 -2.72
N SER A 161 10.06 -0.09 -1.67
CA SER A 161 11.49 -0.39 -1.75
C SER A 161 11.93 -1.52 -0.83
N ARG A 162 11.12 -1.92 0.16
CA ARG A 162 11.48 -3.01 1.08
C ARG A 162 10.29 -3.86 1.50
N ILE A 163 10.50 -5.17 1.50
CA ILE A 163 9.61 -6.21 2.01
C ILE A 163 10.37 -6.95 3.12
N GLU A 164 9.92 -6.78 4.37
CA GLU A 164 10.62 -7.26 5.57
C GLU A 164 9.75 -8.27 6.32
N PHE A 165 10.16 -9.54 6.35
CA PHE A 165 9.48 -10.60 7.09
C PHE A 165 9.82 -10.49 8.58
N LEU A 166 8.83 -10.37 9.46
CA LEU A 166 9.07 -10.23 10.90
C LEU A 166 9.23 -11.58 11.60
N GLN A 167 9.90 -11.60 12.74
CA GLN A 167 9.94 -12.80 13.57
C GLN A 167 8.55 -13.10 14.16
N PRO A 168 8.20 -14.39 14.40
CA PRO A 168 6.89 -14.75 14.94
C PRO A 168 6.57 -14.12 16.30
N SER A 169 7.59 -13.83 17.10
CA SER A 169 7.47 -13.18 18.41
C SER A 169 7.33 -11.66 18.35
N GLU A 170 7.57 -11.04 17.19
CA GLU A 170 7.55 -9.59 17.06
C GLU A 170 6.11 -9.05 17.04
N PRO A 171 5.76 -8.12 17.94
CA PRO A 171 4.43 -7.53 17.95
C PRO A 171 4.26 -6.61 16.75
N TYR A 172 3.07 -6.61 16.16
CA TYR A 172 2.70 -5.63 15.14
C TYR A 172 2.89 -4.19 15.66
N ARG A 173 3.93 -3.51 15.18
CA ARG A 173 4.29 -2.12 15.54
C ARG A 173 4.77 -1.34 14.31
N VAL A 174 3.98 -1.40 13.23
CA VAL A 174 4.47 -0.89 11.95
C VAL A 174 4.20 0.61 11.77
N SER A 175 3.09 1.17 12.23
CA SER A 175 2.89 2.64 12.22
C SER A 175 3.30 3.32 13.53
N GLY A 176 3.82 4.55 13.44
CA GLY A 176 4.11 5.43 14.58
C GLY A 176 2.86 5.84 15.37
N TRP A 177 1.66 5.76 14.77
CA TRP A 177 0.38 6.08 15.40
C TRP A 177 -0.40 4.80 15.73
N ARG A 178 -0.08 4.17 16.87
CA ARG A 178 -0.60 2.84 17.28
C ARG A 178 -2.12 2.69 17.26
N PHE A 179 -2.90 3.75 17.49
CA PHE A 179 -4.36 3.68 17.51
C PHE A 179 -5.02 3.75 16.13
N MET A 180 -4.33 4.36 15.14
CA MET A 180 -4.83 4.53 13.78
C MET A 180 -4.50 3.36 12.85
N ASP A 181 -3.66 2.43 13.30
CA ASP A 181 -3.18 1.33 12.48
C ASP A 181 -3.88 0.01 12.83
N HIS A 182 -4.58 -0.58 11.86
CA HIS A 182 -5.19 -1.90 11.96
C HIS A 182 -4.34 -2.95 11.22
N PRO A 183 -4.13 -4.17 11.77
CA PRO A 183 -3.33 -5.19 11.10
C PRO A 183 -3.88 -5.55 9.71
N ARG A 184 -5.19 -5.78 9.60
CA ARG A 184 -5.86 -6.09 8.32
C ARG A 184 -6.54 -4.94 7.58
N ALA A 185 -6.80 -3.79 8.21
CA ALA A 185 -7.53 -2.65 7.63
C ALA A 185 -8.67 -2.95 6.61
N ARG A 186 -9.47 -4.01 6.81
CA ARG A 186 -10.46 -4.47 5.82
C ARG A 186 -11.57 -3.44 5.63
N VAL A 187 -11.80 -3.06 4.38
CA VAL A 187 -12.80 -2.04 4.01
C VAL A 187 -14.22 -2.50 4.33
N ALA A 188 -14.55 -3.75 3.97
CA ALA A 188 -15.87 -4.34 4.19
C ALA A 188 -16.27 -4.40 5.67
N LEU A 189 -15.30 -4.47 6.59
CA LEU A 189 -15.52 -4.56 8.03
C LEU A 189 -15.40 -3.22 8.75
N GLU A 190 -15.27 -2.10 8.02
CA GLU A 190 -14.99 -0.78 8.58
C GLU A 190 -13.80 -0.75 9.56
N ALA A 191 -12.78 -1.57 9.32
CA ALA A 191 -11.62 -1.74 10.21
C ALA A 191 -10.63 -0.56 10.12
N ARG A 192 -11.03 0.62 10.60
CA ARG A 192 -10.29 1.90 10.49
C ARG A 192 -9.21 2.10 11.55
N GLY A 193 -9.22 1.32 12.63
CA GLY A 193 -8.28 1.41 13.74
C GLY A 193 -8.50 0.28 14.73
N ARG A 194 -7.58 0.07 15.68
CA ARG A 194 -7.65 -1.05 16.64
C ARG A 194 -8.56 -0.81 17.83
N VAL A 195 -8.68 0.45 18.25
CA VAL A 195 -9.20 0.80 19.58
C VAL A 195 -10.61 1.39 19.50
N ALA A 196 -10.83 2.33 18.58
CA ALA A 196 -12.09 3.03 18.46
C ALA A 196 -13.01 2.38 17.40
N PRO A 197 -14.34 2.37 17.62
CA PRO A 197 -15.30 1.92 16.61
C PRO A 197 -15.16 2.71 15.30
N GLY A 198 -15.31 2.01 14.16
CA GLY A 198 -15.15 2.63 12.83
C GLY A 198 -16.08 3.81 12.56
N TRP A 199 -17.31 3.80 13.10
CA TRP A 199 -18.28 4.89 12.94
C TRP A 199 -17.81 6.20 13.59
N LEU A 200 -17.08 6.12 14.71
CA LEU A 200 -16.55 7.27 15.43
C LEU A 200 -15.34 7.85 14.67
N LEU A 201 -14.41 6.97 14.26
CA LEU A 201 -13.23 7.37 13.47
C LEU A 201 -13.63 8.04 12.15
N ARG A 202 -14.72 7.58 11.52
CA ARG A 202 -15.28 8.21 10.31
C ARG A 202 -15.62 9.69 10.53
N TYR A 203 -16.23 10.04 11.67
CA TYR A 203 -16.58 11.42 11.98
C TYR A 203 -15.33 12.26 12.24
N LEU A 204 -14.35 11.71 12.97
CA LEU A 204 -13.11 12.40 13.31
C LEU A 204 -12.19 12.64 12.10
N TYR A 205 -12.13 11.71 11.15
CA TYR A 205 -11.22 11.81 10.01
C TYR A 205 -11.73 12.67 8.86
N ARG A 206 -13.05 12.80 8.70
CA ARG A 206 -13.66 13.47 7.54
C ARG A 206 -13.22 14.94 7.36
N PRO A 207 -13.08 15.77 8.42
CA PRO A 207 -12.62 17.15 8.26
C PRO A 207 -11.17 17.27 7.74
N LEU A 208 -10.36 16.21 7.89
CA LEU A 208 -8.94 16.25 7.52
C LEU A 208 -8.70 16.18 6.01
N ILE A 209 -9.69 15.77 5.22
CA ILE A 209 -9.50 15.47 3.80
C ILE A 209 -9.03 16.72 3.03
N GLY A 210 -9.76 17.84 3.14
CA GLY A 210 -9.50 19.05 2.37
C GLY A 210 -8.11 19.63 2.66
N GLY A 211 -7.79 19.82 3.94
CA GLY A 211 -6.47 20.33 4.37
C GLY A 211 -5.33 19.39 4.00
N THR A 212 -5.54 18.07 4.03
CA THR A 212 -4.53 17.10 3.60
C THR A 212 -4.28 17.19 2.10
N VAL A 213 -5.32 17.21 1.26
CA VAL A 213 -5.18 17.36 -0.20
C VAL A 213 -4.43 18.66 -0.53
N ALA A 214 -4.83 19.79 0.06
CA ALA A 214 -4.18 21.08 -0.16
C ALA A 214 -2.69 21.05 0.23
N ARG A 215 -2.34 20.39 1.35
CA ARG A 215 -0.95 20.28 1.80
C ARG A 215 -0.09 19.43 0.87
N PHE A 216 -0.63 18.33 0.34
CA PHE A 216 0.09 17.50 -0.63
C PHE A 216 0.24 18.20 -1.98
N ALA A 217 -0.80 18.92 -2.43
CA ALA A 217 -0.75 19.72 -3.66
C ALA A 217 0.30 20.85 -3.54
N GLY A 218 0.30 21.61 -2.45
CA GLY A 218 1.29 22.67 -2.21
C GLY A 218 2.73 22.13 -2.13
N ALA A 219 2.93 20.99 -1.47
CA ALA A 219 4.25 20.36 -1.40
C ALA A 219 4.80 19.90 -2.76
N ARG A 220 3.94 19.68 -3.76
CA ARG A 220 4.34 19.34 -5.13
C ARG A 220 4.67 20.57 -5.99
N ALA A 221 4.06 21.72 -5.68
CA ALA A 221 4.33 22.97 -6.39
C ALA A 221 5.66 23.61 -5.92
N ASP A 222 6.05 23.37 -4.67
CA ASP A 222 7.26 23.95 -4.06
C ASP A 222 8.57 23.18 -4.37
N GLY A 223 8.51 22.03 -5.04
CA GLY A 223 9.66 21.14 -5.24
C GLY A 223 9.66 20.43 -6.58
#